data_AF-T0LH64-F1
#
_entry.id   AF-T0LH64-F1
#
_cell.length_a   1.000
_cell.length_b   1.000
_cell.length_c   1.000
_cell.angle_alpha   90.00
_cell.angle_beta   90.00
_cell.angle_gamma   90.00
#
_symmetry.space_group_name_H-M   'P 1'
#
loop_
_entity.id
_entity.type
_entity.pdbx_description
1 polymer ?
#
loop_
_entity_poly.entity_id
_entity_poly.type
_entity_poly.pdbx_seq_one_letter_code
_entity_poly.pdbx_strand_id
1 'polypeptide(L)'
;MKKINVFQFSLTLSILLIIIGTVDLRMFALVPLYLTYLSILAIAIGLIDLYYVFQDVAIAVRIGVLLAIAAILSSLGPAHFSAILQFGKSLSLSIADISLIFGFIVFPLVYIISYFHSYSLKEK
;
A
#
# COMPACT_ATOMS: atom_id res chain seq x y z
N MET A 1 12.58 15.27 -17.84
CA MET A 1 11.75 14.61 -16.80
C MET A 1 12.00 13.11 -16.87
N LYS A 2 12.40 12.46 -15.78
CA LYS A 2 12.59 11.00 -15.72
C LYS A 2 11.21 10.35 -15.79
N LYS A 3 10.99 9.38 -16.67
CA LYS A 3 9.70 8.66 -16.75
C LYS A 3 9.52 7.83 -15.47
N ILE A 4 8.37 7.97 -14.82
CA ILE A 4 8.00 7.16 -13.65
C ILE A 4 7.74 5.73 -14.14
N ASN A 5 8.40 4.75 -13.53
CA ASN A 5 8.18 3.33 -13.82
C ASN A 5 7.02 2.75 -12.99
N VAL A 6 6.59 1.53 -13.32
CA VAL A 6 5.43 0.89 -12.66
C VAL A 6 5.66 0.64 -11.16
N PHE A 7 6.89 0.39 -10.73
CA PHE A 7 7.23 0.19 -9.32
C PHE A 7 7.06 1.50 -8.53
N GLN A 8 7.64 2.58 -9.04
CA GLN A 8 7.53 3.93 -8.48
C GLN A 8 6.06 4.36 -8.41
N PHE A 9 5.32 4.15 -9.50
CA PHE A 9 3.90 4.48 -9.58
C PHE A 9 3.06 3.73 -8.55
N SER A 10 3.17 2.40 -8.53
CA SER A 10 2.36 1.55 -7.64
C SER A 10 2.66 1.84 -6.18
N LEU A 11 3.94 1.94 -5.81
CA LEU A 11 4.35 2.23 -4.44
C LEU A 11 3.92 3.63 -3.99
N THR A 12 4.04 4.63 -4.87
CA THR A 12 3.56 6.00 -4.57
C THR A 12 2.06 6.02 -4.30
N LEU A 13 1.25 5.41 -5.17
CA LEU A 13 -0.20 5.39 -4.99
C LEU A 13 -0.62 4.58 -3.76
N SER A 14 0.05 3.46 -3.48
CA SER A 14 -0.15 2.72 -2.22
C SER A 14 0.07 3.63 -1.02
N ILE A 15 1.21 4.31 -0.93
CA ILE A 15 1.55 5.17 0.21
C ILE A 15 0.55 6.30 0.37
N LEU A 16 0.17 6.97 -0.73
CA LEU A 16 -0.82 8.06 -0.68
C LEU A 16 -2.17 7.59 -0.15
N LEU A 17 -2.65 6.42 -0.60
CA LEU A 17 -3.91 5.86 -0.10
C LEU A 17 -3.81 5.42 1.36
N ILE A 18 -2.67 4.86 1.78
CA ILE A 18 -2.47 4.51 3.19
C ILE A 18 -2.49 5.79 4.05
N ILE A 19 -1.87 6.89 3.59
CA ILE A 19 -1.95 8.19 4.28
C ILE A 19 -3.41 8.65 4.38
N ILE A 20 -4.15 8.65 3.27
CA ILE A 20 -5.56 9.09 3.24
C ILE A 20 -6.40 8.25 4.21
N GLY A 21 -6.31 6.92 4.13
CA GLY A 21 -7.01 6.01 5.03
C GLY A 21 -6.61 6.20 6.49
N THR A 22 -5.32 6.40 6.78
CA THR A 22 -4.83 6.64 8.15
C THR A 22 -5.39 7.93 8.74
N VAL A 23 -5.41 9.01 7.94
CA VAL A 23 -5.99 10.29 8.34
C VAL A 23 -7.48 10.15 8.61
N ASP A 24 -8.23 9.52 7.69
CA ASP A 24 -9.67 9.33 7.84
C ASP A 24 -10.01 8.53 9.10
N LEU A 25 -9.37 7.36 9.28
CA LEU A 25 -9.56 6.52 10.46
C LEU A 25 -9.26 7.25 11.78
N ARG A 26 -8.27 8.16 11.77
CA ARG A 26 -7.89 8.92 12.96
C ARG A 26 -8.84 10.07 13.24
N MET A 27 -9.24 10.83 12.21
CA MET A 27 -10.15 11.98 12.34
C MET A 27 -11.50 11.55 12.93
N PHE A 28 -12.00 10.38 12.54
CA PHE A 28 -13.27 9.83 13.03
C PHE A 28 -13.13 8.84 14.19
N ALA A 29 -11.91 8.69 14.74
CA ALA A 29 -11.61 7.78 15.84
C ALA A 29 -12.13 6.34 15.64
N LEU A 30 -12.09 5.85 14.40
CA LEU A 30 -12.61 4.54 14.01
C LEU A 30 -11.73 3.38 14.47
N VAL A 31 -10.48 3.67 14.83
CA VAL A 31 -9.52 2.68 15.32
C VAL A 31 -8.79 3.14 16.59
N PRO A 32 -8.36 2.19 17.43
CA PRO A 32 -7.45 2.45 18.53
C PRO A 32 -6.17 3.18 18.08
N LEU A 33 -5.67 4.05 18.94
CA LEU A 33 -4.52 4.92 18.67
C LEU A 33 -3.25 4.15 18.26
N TYR A 34 -3.01 2.97 18.84
CA TYR A 34 -1.84 2.16 18.52
C TYR A 34 -1.83 1.68 17.05
N LEU A 35 -3.01 1.43 16.45
CA LEU A 35 -3.10 1.05 15.04
C LEU A 35 -2.71 2.23 14.14
N THR A 36 -3.08 3.45 14.51
CA THR A 36 -2.64 4.66 13.79
C THR A 36 -1.11 4.76 13.77
N TYR A 37 -0.43 4.47 14.89
CA TYR A 37 1.02 4.49 14.94
C TYR A 37 1.67 3.41 14.06
N LEU A 38 1.07 2.22 13.99
CA LEU A 38 1.53 1.17 13.08
C LEU A 38 1.38 1.59 11.61
N SER A 39 0.28 2.25 11.24
CA SER A 39 0.10 2.78 9.89
C SER A 39 1.12 3.87 9.56
N ILE A 40 1.43 4.77 10.49
CA ILE A 40 2.47 5.80 10.32
C ILE A 40 3.85 5.14 10.12
N LEU A 41 4.17 4.11 10.90
CA LEU A 41 5.41 3.36 10.73
C LEU A 41 5.48 2.69 9.35
N ALA A 42 4.39 2.07 8.89
CA ALA A 42 4.32 1.47 7.56
C ALA A 42 4.51 2.51 6.44
N ILE A 43 3.90 3.70 6.57
CA ILE A 43 4.10 4.83 5.65
C ILE A 43 5.58 5.25 5.63
N ALA A 44 6.22 5.39 6.80
CA ALA A 44 7.62 5.79 6.88
C ALA A 44 8.55 4.76 6.19
N ILE A 45 8.34 3.46 6.45
CA ILE A 45 9.10 2.39 5.79
C ILE A 45 8.86 2.42 4.28
N GLY A 46 7.61 2.58 3.84
CA GLY A 46 7.26 2.68 2.42
C GLY A 46 7.91 3.89 1.74
N LEU A 47 7.96 5.05 2.39
CA LEU A 47 8.62 6.25 1.86
C LEU A 47 10.14 6.06 1.72
N ILE A 48 10.77 5.39 2.69
CA ILE A 48 12.20 5.05 2.62
C ILE A 48 12.45 4.12 1.43
N ASP A 49 11.65 3.06 1.27
CA ASP A 49 11.77 2.15 0.12
C ASP A 49 11.53 2.88 -1.20
N LEU A 50 10.49 3.73 -1.27
CA LEU A 50 10.16 4.53 -2.45
C LEU A 50 11.32 5.43 -2.87
N TYR A 51 12.00 6.08 -1.91
CA TYR A 51 13.19 6.86 -2.20
C TYR A 51 14.26 6.03 -2.92
N TYR A 52 14.59 4.85 -2.43
CA TYR A 52 15.59 3.98 -3.07
C TYR A 52 15.12 3.42 -4.41
N VAL A 53 13.82 3.15 -4.58
CA VAL A 53 13.22 2.77 -5.86
C VAL A 53 13.31 3.89 -6.90
N PHE A 54 13.24 5.16 -6.49
CA PHE A 54 13.49 6.31 -7.38
C PHE A 54 14.96 6.45 -7.80
N GLN A 55 15.88 5.99 -6.96
CA GLN A 55 17.32 5.91 -7.24
C GLN A 55 17.72 4.67 -8.05
N ASP A 56 16.76 3.91 -8.58
CA ASP A 56 16.96 2.69 -9.37
C ASP A 56 17.79 1.61 -8.64
N VAL A 57 17.70 1.58 -7.31
CA VAL A 57 18.40 0.58 -6.48
C VAL A 57 17.69 -0.77 -6.59
N ALA A 58 18.33 -1.74 -7.23
CA ALA A 58 17.71 -3.05 -7.51
C ALA A 58 17.25 -3.82 -6.27
N ILE A 59 17.97 -3.70 -5.15
CA ILE A 59 17.58 -4.35 -3.88
C ILE A 59 16.29 -3.75 -3.31
N ALA A 60 16.06 -2.45 -3.49
CA ALA A 60 14.84 -1.78 -3.03
C ALA A 60 13.61 -2.33 -3.76
N VAL A 61 13.73 -2.62 -5.05
CA VAL A 61 12.62 -3.26 -5.79
C VAL A 61 12.22 -4.59 -5.15
N ARG A 62 13.18 -5.41 -4.69
CA ARG A 62 12.93 -6.68 -4.01
C ARG A 62 12.33 -6.49 -2.62
N ILE A 63 12.80 -5.49 -1.88
CA ILE A 63 12.22 -5.12 -0.58
C ILE A 63 10.76 -4.70 -0.77
N GLY A 64 10.47 -3.88 -1.78
CA GLY A 64 9.10 -3.49 -2.13
C GLY A 64 8.18 -4.69 -2.43
N VAL A 65 8.68 -5.78 -3.01
CA VAL A 65 7.91 -7.03 -3.17
C VAL A 65 7.56 -7.64 -1.81
N LEU A 66 8.51 -7.70 -0.88
CA LEU A 66 8.27 -8.21 0.46
C LEU A 66 7.26 -7.33 1.23
N LEU A 67 7.39 -6.01 1.11
CA LEU A 67 6.45 -5.05 1.69
C LEU A 67 5.06 -5.20 1.08
N ALA A 68 4.96 -5.40 -0.24
CA ALA A 68 3.69 -5.63 -0.93
C ALA A 68 3.01 -6.92 -0.45
N ILE A 69 3.77 -8.01 -0.28
CA ILE A 69 3.25 -9.27 0.30
C ILE A 69 2.76 -9.03 1.73
N ALA A 70 3.56 -8.35 2.56
CA ALA A 70 3.19 -8.04 3.93
C ALA A 70 1.92 -7.18 4.00
N ALA A 71 1.78 -6.19 3.11
CA ALA A 71 0.59 -5.35 3.02
C ALA A 71 -0.66 -6.19 2.70
N ILE A 72 -0.60 -7.06 1.69
CA ILE A 72 -1.70 -7.96 1.32
C ILE A 72 -2.06 -8.84 2.52
N LEU A 73 -1.09 -9.52 3.13
CA LEU A 73 -1.34 -10.41 4.26
C LEU A 73 -1.96 -9.67 5.45
N SER A 74 -1.50 -8.44 5.73
CA SER A 74 -2.07 -7.62 6.81
C SER A 74 -3.54 -7.24 6.56
N SER A 75 -3.94 -7.09 5.30
CA SER A 75 -5.31 -6.72 4.91
C SER A 75 -6.33 -7.86 5.05
N LEU A 76 -5.88 -9.11 5.22
CA LEU A 76 -6.75 -10.29 5.33
C LEU A 76 -7.37 -10.49 6.73
N GLY A 77 -7.13 -9.56 7.66
CA GLY A 77 -7.66 -9.65 9.03
C GLY A 77 -9.20 -9.53 9.12
N PRO A 78 -9.85 -10.16 10.12
CA PRO A 78 -11.31 -10.12 10.28
C PRO A 78 -11.91 -8.71 10.41
N ALA A 79 -11.14 -7.78 11.00
CA ALA A 79 -11.53 -6.38 11.15
C ALA A 79 -11.71 -5.68 9.79
N HIS A 80 -10.84 -5.98 8.82
CA HIS A 80 -10.92 -5.43 7.47
C HIS A 80 -12.12 -5.98 6.70
N PHE A 81 -12.42 -7.26 6.85
CA PHE A 81 -13.63 -7.85 6.24
C PHE A 81 -14.91 -7.24 6.81
N SER A 82 -14.96 -7.07 8.14
CA SER A 82 -16.10 -6.44 8.81
C SER A 82 -16.26 -4.96 8.48
N ALA A 83 -15.17 -4.26 8.14
CA ALA A 83 -15.20 -2.88 7.65
C ALA A 83 -15.80 -2.81 6.24
N ILE A 84 -15.35 -3.66 5.31
CA ILE A 84 -15.85 -3.71 3.92
C ILE A 84 -17.36 -4.01 3.87
N LEU A 85 -17.89 -4.84 4.78
CA LEU A 85 -19.34 -5.09 4.88
C LEU A 85 -20.15 -3.83 5.28
N GLN A 86 -19.48 -2.78 5.72
CA GLN A 86 -20.07 -1.49 6.08
C GLN A 86 -19.84 -0.42 5.00
N PHE A 87 -19.28 -0.81 3.85
CA PHE A 87 -19.09 0.08 2.70
C PHE A 87 -20.39 0.82 2.34
N GLY A 88 -20.28 2.11 2.04
CA GLY A 88 -21.43 2.95 1.69
C GLY A 88 -22.31 3.40 2.86
N LYS A 89 -22.10 2.91 4.10
CA LYS A 89 -22.86 3.40 5.28
C LYS A 89 -22.49 4.82 5.66
N SER A 90 -21.28 5.26 5.34
CA SER A 90 -20.84 6.65 5.45
C SER A 90 -19.72 6.95 4.46
N LEU A 91 -19.51 8.24 4.18
CA LEU A 91 -18.44 8.68 3.29
C LEU A 91 -17.06 8.28 3.83
N SER A 92 -16.81 8.46 5.14
CA SER A 92 -15.53 8.10 5.77
C SER A 92 -15.25 6.60 5.65
N LEU A 93 -16.21 5.74 6.03
CA LEU A 93 -16.06 4.29 5.87
C LEU A 93 -15.77 3.90 4.42
N SER A 94 -16.45 4.52 3.47
CA SER A 94 -16.23 4.25 2.03
C SER A 94 -14.82 4.67 1.58
N ILE A 95 -14.30 5.80 2.06
CA ILE A 95 -12.94 6.26 1.78
C ILE A 95 -11.92 5.32 2.42
N ALA A 96 -12.13 4.90 3.67
CA ALA A 96 -11.27 3.96 4.36
C ALA A 96 -11.22 2.61 3.65
N ASP A 97 -12.36 2.11 3.17
CA ASP A 97 -12.45 0.84 2.42
C ASP A 97 -11.78 0.92 1.04
N ILE A 98 -11.96 2.02 0.31
CA ILE A 98 -11.25 2.26 -0.97
C ILE A 98 -9.74 2.32 -0.72
N SER A 99 -9.32 3.04 0.33
CA SER A 99 -7.91 3.18 0.70
C SER A 99 -7.31 1.83 1.09
N LEU A 100 -8.07 1.00 1.82
CA LEU A 100 -7.69 -0.36 2.16
C LEU A 100 -7.49 -1.22 0.90
N ILE A 101 -8.51 -1.32 0.05
CA ILE A 101 -8.48 -2.19 -1.13
C ILE A 101 -7.35 -1.77 -2.08
N PHE A 102 -7.28 -0.50 -2.45
CA PHE A 102 -6.29 -0.06 -3.42
C PHE A 102 -4.89 0.04 -2.81
N GLY A 103 -4.78 0.56 -1.58
CA GLY A 103 -3.52 0.80 -0.91
C GLY A 103 -2.80 -0.48 -0.46
N PHE A 104 -3.54 -1.48 0.00
CA PHE A 104 -3.00 -2.73 0.55
C PHE A 104 -3.15 -3.95 -0.35
N ILE A 105 -4.02 -3.92 -1.37
CA ILE A 105 -4.26 -5.08 -2.24
C ILE A 105 -3.92 -4.77 -3.70
N VAL A 106 -4.62 -3.83 -4.34
CA VAL A 106 -4.52 -3.63 -5.80
C VAL A 106 -3.11 -3.18 -6.21
N PHE A 107 -2.59 -2.09 -5.65
CA PHE A 107 -1.26 -1.59 -6.03
C PHE A 107 -0.12 -2.50 -5.57
N PRO A 108 -0.16 -3.11 -4.37
CA PRO A 108 0.80 -4.15 -4.01
C PRO A 108 0.81 -5.33 -4.98
N LEU A 109 -0.37 -5.78 -5.43
CA LEU A 109 -0.46 -6.86 -6.41
C LEU A 109 0.13 -6.46 -7.77
N VAL A 110 -0.18 -5.25 -8.25
CA VAL A 110 0.43 -4.70 -9.49
C VAL A 110 1.95 -4.65 -9.37
N TYR A 111 2.47 -4.24 -8.21
CA TYR A 111 3.91 -4.21 -7.93
C TYR A 111 4.54 -5.60 -8.05
N ILE A 112 3.93 -6.61 -7.42
CA ILE A 112 4.39 -8.01 -7.44
C ILE A 112 4.34 -8.58 -8.86
N ILE A 113 3.22 -8.42 -9.57
CA ILE A 113 3.06 -8.93 -10.94
C ILE A 113 4.10 -8.30 -11.87
N SER A 114 4.30 -6.98 -11.74
CA SER A 114 5.29 -6.25 -12.55
C SER A 114 6.71 -6.74 -12.31
N TYR A 115 7.04 -7.11 -11.08
CA TYR A 115 8.33 -7.69 -10.72
C TYR A 115 8.56 -9.01 -11.45
N PHE A 116 7.64 -9.97 -11.32
CA PHE A 116 7.78 -11.27 -11.96
C PHE A 116 7.75 -11.18 -13.48
N HIS A 117 6.93 -10.31 -14.05
CA HIS A 117 6.91 -10.06 -15.49
C HIS A 117 8.26 -9.53 -16.00
N SER A 118 8.87 -8.59 -15.27
CA SER A 118 10.18 -8.02 -15.62
C SER A 118 11.33 -9.04 -15.53
N TYR A 119 11.23 -10.02 -14.62
CA TYR A 119 12.19 -11.12 -14.53
C TYR A 119 12.05 -12.12 -15.68
N SER A 120 10.83 -12.50 -16.04
CA SER A 120 10.57 -13.43 -17.15
C SER A 120 11.10 -12.91 -18.50
N LEU A 121 11.10 -11.59 -18.70
CA LEU A 121 11.64 -10.96 -19.92
C LEU A 121 13.17 -10.92 -19.97
N LYS A 122 13.88 -11.08 -18.84
CA LYS A 122 15.35 -11.11 -18.81
C LYS A 122 15.92 -12.50 -19.10
N GLU A 123 15.12 -13.54 -19.00
CA GLU A 123 15.50 -14.93 -19.27
C GLU A 123 15.23 -15.36 -20.73
N LYS A 124 14.70 -14.46 -21.56
CA LYS A 124 14.55 -14.63 -23.02
C LYS A 124 15.59 -13.80 -23.75
#